data_AF-A0A920M2L2-F1
#
_entry.id   AF-A0A920M2L2-F1
#
_cell.length_a   1.000
_cell.length_b   1.000
_cell.length_c   1.000
_cell.angle_alpha   90.00
_cell.angle_beta   90.00
_cell.angle_gamma   90.00
#
_symmetry.space_group_name_H-M   'P 1'
#
loop_
_entity.id
_entity.type
_entity.pdbx_description
1 polymer ?
#
loop_
_entity_poly.entity_id
_entity_poly.type
_entity_poly.pdbx_seq_one_letter_code
_entity_poly.pdbx_strand_id
1 'polypeptide(L)' 'MKDLLNLLKSSQEEFSSISAGLASPQMVRSWSFGEVKKPETINYRTFKPERDGLFCAKIFGPVKDYECVCGNIKE' A
#
# COMPACT_ATOMS: atom_id res chain seq x y z
N MET A 1 25.93 -23.29 -5.28
CA MET A 1 26.37 -22.85 -3.92
C MET A 1 25.97 -21.41 -3.60
N LYS A 2 26.03 -20.45 -4.54
CA LYS A 2 25.55 -19.06 -4.32
C LYS A 2 24.04 -18.97 -4.08
N ASP A 3 23.26 -19.85 -4.71
CA ASP A 3 21.80 -19.87 -4.57
C ASP A 3 21.33 -20.37 -3.19
N LEU A 4 22.12 -21.23 -2.54
CA LEU A 4 21.88 -21.69 -1.17
C LEU A 4 22.20 -20.59 -0.13
N LEU A 5 23.18 -19.74 -0.41
CA LEU A 5 23.51 -18.57 0.41
C LEU A 5 22.40 -17.52 0.39
N ASN A 6 21.71 -17.36 -0.75
CA ASN A 6 20.56 -16.45 -0.85
C ASN A 6 19.32 -16.99 -0.11
N LEU A 7 19.16 -18.30 0.01
CA LEU A 7 18.06 -18.94 0.74
C LEU A 7 18.23 -18.89 2.27
N LEU A 8 19.49 -18.90 2.75
CA LEU A 8 19.85 -18.73 4.16
C LEU A 8 19.92 -17.26 4.60
N LYS A 9 19.81 -16.32 3.66
CA LYS A 9 19.76 -14.89 3.98
C LYS A 9 18.39 -14.58 4.56
N SER A 10 18.24 -14.83 5.87
CA SER A 10 17.10 -14.39 6.66
C SER A 10 16.82 -12.93 6.33
N SER A 11 15.64 -12.67 5.76
CA SER A 11 15.22 -11.41 5.15
C SER A 11 14.99 -10.27 6.16
N GLN A 12 15.59 -10.37 7.35
CA GLN A 12 15.64 -9.32 8.36
C GLN A 12 17.11 -9.11 8.69
N GLU A 13 17.77 -8.24 7.91
CA GLU A 13 18.97 -7.59 8.40
C GLU A 13 18.54 -6.65 9.53
N GLU A 14 18.97 -6.95 10.76
CA GLU A 14 18.74 -6.05 11.91
C GLU A 14 19.39 -4.69 11.61
N PHE A 15 18.62 -3.62 11.72
CA PHE A 15 19.15 -2.27 11.49
C PHE A 15 20.09 -1.89 12.65
N SER A 16 21.28 -1.38 12.32
CA SER A 16 22.26 -0.95 13.33
C SER A 16 22.08 0.51 13.76
N SER A 17 21.41 1.32 12.94
CA SER A 17 21.19 2.75 13.20
C SER A 17 19.95 3.27 12.47
N ILE A 18 19.36 4.34 12.99
CA ILE A 18 18.21 5.05 12.40
C ILE A 18 18.64 6.50 12.15
N SER A 19 18.26 7.04 11.00
CA SER A 19 18.46 8.46 10.67
C SER A 19 17.13 9.11 10.31
N ALA A 20 17.03 10.41 10.54
CA ALA A 20 15.88 11.23 10.16
C ALA A 20 16.36 12.43 9.34
N GLY A 21 15.58 12.78 8.32
CA GLY A 21 15.91 13.87 7.41
C GLY A 21 14.68 14.36 6.68
N LEU A 22 14.83 15.47 5.95
CA LEU A 22 13.75 16.02 5.13
C LEU A 22 13.52 15.14 3.89
N ALA A 23 12.27 14.78 3.65
CA ALA A 23 11.88 14.05 2.44
C ALA A 23 11.77 15.02 1.25
N SER A 24 12.38 14.66 0.12
CA SER A 24 12.21 15.40 -1.13
C SER A 24 10.84 15.12 -1.77
N PRO A 25 10.32 16.01 -2.64
CA PRO A 25 9.07 15.74 -3.37
C PRO A 25 9.10 14.45 -4.21
N GLN A 26 10.27 14.04 -4.70
CA GLN A 26 10.47 12.77 -5.41
C GLN A 26 10.36 11.59 -4.45
N MET A 27 10.94 11.70 -3.25
CA MET A 27 10.88 10.68 -2.22
C MET A 27 9.45 10.44 -1.73
N VAL A 28 8.69 11.51 -1.45
CA VAL A 28 7.27 11.40 -1.07
C VAL A 28 6.44 10.69 -2.15
N ARG A 29 6.69 11.01 -3.43
CA ARG A 29 6.02 10.33 -4.55
C ARG A 29 6.41 8.86 -4.66
N SER A 30 7.66 8.50 -4.34
CA SER A 30 8.11 7.10 -4.37
C SER A 30 7.45 6.21 -3.31
N TRP A 31 7.01 6.79 -2.19
CA TRP A 31 6.26 6.08 -1.15
C TRP A 31 4.77 5.92 -1.47
N SER A 32 4.25 6.73 -2.38
CA SER A 32 2.84 6.76 -2.70
C SER A 32 2.48 5.69 -3.73
N PHE A 33 1.38 4.98 -3.47
CA PHE A 33 0.78 4.01 -4.39
C PHE A 33 -0.29 4.65 -5.30
N GLY A 34 -0.59 5.94 -5.11
CA GLY A 34 -1.59 6.66 -5.89
C GLY A 34 -1.96 8.02 -5.30
N GLU A 35 -2.62 8.85 -6.10
CA GLU A 35 -3.02 10.21 -5.75
C GLU A 35 -4.50 10.27 -5.33
N VAL A 36 -4.77 10.85 -4.17
CA VAL A 36 -6.13 11.18 -3.73
C VAL A 36 -6.53 12.51 -4.38
N LYS A 37 -7.63 12.50 -5.13
CA LYS A 37 -8.12 13.68 -5.88
C LYS A 37 -9.36 14.30 -5.25
N LYS A 38 -9.95 13.60 -4.29
CA LYS A 38 -11.32 13.77 -3.84
C LYS A 38 -11.37 13.68 -2.31
N PRO A 39 -12.02 14.61 -1.60
CA PRO A 39 -12.10 14.58 -0.13
C PRO A 39 -13.10 13.53 0.40
N GLU A 40 -13.85 12.87 -0.49
CA GLU A 40 -14.84 11.87 -0.12
C GLU A 40 -14.19 10.64 0.54
N THR A 41 -14.89 10.06 1.50
CA THR A 41 -14.41 8.94 2.31
C THR A 41 -15.07 7.64 1.86
N ILE A 42 -16.29 7.40 2.36
CA ILE A 42 -17.10 6.23 2.07
C ILE A 42 -18.49 6.68 1.63
N ASN A 43 -19.12 5.85 0.82
CA ASN A 43 -20.50 6.05 0.44
C ASN A 43 -21.44 5.81 1.63
N TYR A 44 -22.34 6.75 1.90
CA TYR A 44 -23.23 6.66 3.07
C TYR A 44 -24.23 5.49 3.04
N ARG A 45 -24.60 4.97 1.85
CA ARG A 45 -25.56 3.85 1.73
C ARG A 45 -24.86 2.51 1.69
N THR A 46 -23.82 2.41 0.87
CA THR A 46 -23.16 1.12 0.59
C THR A 46 -22.00 0.84 1.51
N PHE A 47 -21.52 1.85 2.26
CA PHE A 47 -20.31 1.82 3.07
C PHE A 47 -19.04 1.43 2.27
N LYS A 48 -19.12 1.46 0.93
CA LYS A 48 -17.99 1.21 0.06
C LYS A 48 -17.12 2.46 -0.03
N PRO A 49 -15.79 2.34 -0.06
CA PRO A 49 -14.92 3.49 -0.28
C PRO A 49 -15.16 4.15 -1.63
N GLU A 50 -15.10 5.48 -1.63
CA GLU A 50 -15.27 6.26 -2.86
C GLU A 50 -14.02 6.20 -3.74
N ARG A 51 -14.22 6.23 -5.07
CA ARG A 51 -13.12 6.16 -6.04
C ARG A 51 -12.33 7.46 -6.02
N ASP A 52 -11.01 7.35 -5.97
CA ASP A 52 -10.03 8.45 -5.85
C ASP A 52 -10.19 9.28 -4.55
N GLY A 53 -11.00 8.79 -3.60
CA GLY A 53 -11.21 9.37 -2.28
C GLY A 53 -10.17 8.93 -1.25
N LEU A 54 -10.33 9.41 -0.02
CA LEU A 54 -9.40 9.21 1.10
C LEU A 54 -9.22 7.73 1.49
N PHE A 55 -10.22 6.88 1.22
CA PHE A 55 -10.17 5.44 1.50
C PHE A 55 -10.14 4.59 0.23
N CYS A 56 -9.70 5.15 -0.91
CA CYS A 56 -9.77 4.45 -2.18
C CYS A 56 -8.98 3.13 -2.17
N ALA A 57 -9.68 2.02 -2.37
CA ALA A 57 -9.08 0.68 -2.37
C ALA A 57 -8.04 0.45 -3.48
N LYS A 58 -8.05 1.29 -4.52
CA LYS A 58 -7.01 1.27 -5.56
C LYS A 58 -5.66 1.78 -5.03
N ILE A 59 -5.68 2.74 -4.11
CA ILE A 59 -4.48 3.37 -3.56
C ILE A 59 -3.98 2.56 -2.36
N PHE A 60 -4.88 2.20 -1.45
CA PHE A 60 -4.51 1.63 -0.15
C PHE A 60 -4.69 0.10 -0.06
N GLY A 61 -5.33 -0.53 -1.05
CA GLY A 61 -5.57 -1.97 -1.06
C GLY A 61 -7.03 -2.37 -0.82
N PRO A 62 -7.35 -3.66 -0.93
CA PRO A 62 -8.72 -4.15 -0.81
C PRO A 62 -9.26 -4.04 0.62
N VAL A 63 -10.59 -3.92 0.75
CA VAL A 63 -11.28 -3.84 2.06
C VAL A 63 -11.39 -5.21 2.72
N LYS A 64 -11.34 -6.27 1.92
CA LYS A 64 -11.44 -7.67 2.35
C LYS A 64 -10.29 -8.45 1.76
N ASP A 65 -9.87 -9.48 2.48
CA ASP A 65 -8.76 -10.34 2.07
C ASP A 65 -9.07 -11.01 0.73
N TYR A 66 -8.13 -10.90 -0.21
CA TYR A 66 -8.17 -11.51 -1.55
C TYR A 66 -9.41 -11.17 -2.42
N GLU A 67 -10.29 -10.26 -1.99
CA GLU A 67 -11.49 -9.85 -2.73
C GLU A 67 -11.32 -8.45 -3.34
N CYS A 68 -11.53 -8.35 -4.66
CA CYS A 68 -11.53 -7.05 -5.33
C CYS A 68 -12.82 -6.26 -5.02
N VAL A 69 -12.74 -4.93 -4.93
CA VAL A 69 -13.91 -4.06 -4.62
C VAL A 69 -15.05 -4.18 -5.63
N CYS A 70 -14.76 -4.51 -6.89
CA CYS A 70 -15.81 -4.78 -7.89
C CYS A 70 -16.55 -6.12 -7.67
N GLY A 71 -16.00 -7.02 -6.84
CA GLY A 71 -16.56 -8.34 -6.54
C GLY A 71 -16.29 -9.41 -7.60
N ASN A 72 -15.55 -9.09 -8.66
CA ASN A 72 -15.27 -10.02 -9.77
C ASN A 72 -14.19 -11.06 -9.44
N ILE A 73 -13.36 -10.81 -8.43
CA ILE A 73 -12.32 -11.72 -7.97
C ILE A 73 -12.60 -11.99 -6.49
N LYS A 74 -12.82 -13.26 -6.19
CA LYS A 74 -13.02 -13.87 -4.88
C LYS A 74 -12.25 -15.19 -4.90
N GLU A 75 -11.86 -15.69 -3.73
CA GLU A 75 -11.42 -17.08 -3.60
C GLU A 75 -12.43 -18.05 -4.24
#